data_AF-A0A1H9BJ97-F1
#
_entry.id   AF-A0A1H9BJ97-F1
#
_cell.length_a   1.000
_cell.length_b   1.000
_cell.length_c   1.000
_cell.angle_alpha   90.00
_cell.angle_beta   90.00
_cell.angle_gamma   90.00
#
_symmetry.space_group_name_H-M   'P 1'
#
loop_
_entity.id
_entity.type
_entity.pdbx_description
1 polymer ?
#
loop_
_entity_poly.entity_id
_entity_poly.type
_entity_poly.pdbx_seq_one_letter_code
_entity_poly.pdbx_strand_id
1 'polypeptide(L)'
;MIMQISSGMGPIECRAAVGGIFRALQKEYPDIEKITCNKGEVEGTYSSIIFTTSQDLSDLQGTMEWICKSKYRPDHKRKNWFVDVSIIPETDEVDEMVSPDNINIESYRSGGPGGQHVNKTESGVRITHLPTGITVTSTKERSQYMNKQDALRKLSAILKNANIASRDSQKAVAWAKHAQIQRGNPVRIYEGEKFVRR
;
A
#
# COMPACT_ATOMS: atom_id res chain seq x y z
N MET A 1 -10.81 -4.72 -0.56
CA MET A 1 -10.21 -4.35 0.74
C MET A 1 -8.84 -4.99 0.88
N ILE A 2 -7.89 -4.27 1.47
CA ILE A 2 -6.54 -4.77 1.77
C ILE A 2 -6.44 -5.11 3.26
N MET A 3 -5.84 -6.26 3.56
CA MET A 3 -5.63 -6.73 4.93
C MET A 3 -4.20 -7.24 5.14
N GLN A 4 -3.75 -7.23 6.39
CA GLN A 4 -2.47 -7.74 6.83
C GLN A 4 -2.67 -8.78 7.92
N ILE A 5 -2.00 -9.94 7.80
CA ILE A 5 -1.76 -10.87 8.92
C ILE A 5 -0.33 -10.69 9.39
N SER A 6 -0.11 -10.53 10.70
CA SER A 6 1.21 -10.25 11.26
C SER A 6 1.53 -11.06 12.51
N SER A 7 2.76 -11.54 12.61
CA SER A 7 3.30 -12.14 13.83
C SER A 7 3.83 -11.11 14.83
N GLY A 8 4.01 -9.85 14.38
CA GLY A 8 4.76 -8.83 15.08
C GLY A 8 6.15 -9.34 15.47
N MET A 9 6.60 -8.97 16.66
CA MET A 9 7.85 -9.47 17.27
C MET A 9 7.71 -10.87 17.90
N GLY A 10 6.72 -11.66 17.47
CA GLY A 10 6.52 -13.02 17.93
C GLY A 10 7.64 -13.98 17.50
N PRO A 11 7.81 -15.11 18.20
CA PRO A 11 8.78 -16.13 17.82
C PRO A 11 8.37 -16.85 16.53
N ILE A 12 9.21 -17.77 16.06
CA ILE A 12 9.00 -18.54 14.83
C ILE A 12 7.63 -19.23 14.75
N GLU A 13 7.05 -19.64 15.89
CA GLU A 13 5.71 -20.23 15.91
C GLU A 13 4.61 -19.24 15.49
N CYS A 14 4.72 -17.97 15.87
CA CYS A 14 3.81 -16.92 15.40
C CYS A 14 3.99 -16.70 13.89
N ARG A 15 5.21 -16.81 13.37
CA ARG A 15 5.47 -16.68 11.92
C ARG A 15 4.94 -17.87 11.12
N ALA A 16 5.00 -19.06 11.69
CA ALA A 16 4.33 -20.23 11.16
C ALA A 16 2.80 -20.07 11.19
N ALA A 17 2.27 -19.47 12.26
CA ALA A 17 0.85 -19.17 12.38
C ALA A 17 0.36 -18.23 11.27
N VAL A 18 1.10 -17.17 10.95
CA VAL A 18 0.77 -16.26 9.83
C VAL A 18 0.57 -17.04 8.52
N GLY A 19 1.54 -17.89 8.14
CA GLY A 19 1.45 -18.66 6.89
C GLY A 19 0.37 -19.75 6.92
N GLY A 20 0.13 -20.38 8.06
CA GLY A 20 -0.91 -21.40 8.22
C GLY A 20 -2.31 -20.81 8.18
N ILE A 21 -2.55 -19.75 8.95
CA ILE A 21 -3.83 -19.03 8.99
C ILE A 21 -4.14 -18.42 7.63
N PHE A 22 -3.16 -17.79 6.97
CA PHE A 22 -3.36 -17.26 5.61
C PHE A 22 -3.83 -18.35 4.64
N ARG A 23 -3.21 -19.53 4.65
CA ARG A 23 -3.63 -20.67 3.81
C ARG A 23 -5.01 -21.21 4.19
N ALA A 24 -5.38 -21.18 5.48
CA ALA A 24 -6.71 -21.57 5.92
C ALA A 24 -7.77 -20.58 5.42
N LEU A 25 -7.50 -19.27 5.53
CA LEU A 25 -8.36 -18.23 5.00
C LEU A 25 -8.50 -18.32 3.48
N GLN A 26 -7.41 -18.53 2.75
CA GLN A 26 -7.47 -18.66 1.28
C GLN A 26 -8.30 -19.87 0.82
N LYS A 27 -8.41 -20.93 1.63
CA LYS A 27 -9.30 -22.06 1.35
C LYS A 27 -10.77 -21.73 1.59
N GLU A 28 -11.06 -20.89 2.58
CA GLU A 28 -12.41 -20.47 2.93
C GLU A 28 -12.92 -19.33 2.03
N TYR A 29 -12.02 -18.43 1.65
CA TYR A 29 -12.25 -17.28 0.78
C TYR A 29 -11.30 -17.37 -0.42
N PRO A 30 -11.70 -18.07 -1.51
CA PRO A 30 -10.84 -18.31 -2.66
C PRO A 30 -10.44 -17.06 -3.44
N ASP A 31 -11.14 -15.93 -3.25
CA ASP A 31 -10.81 -14.64 -3.85
C ASP A 31 -9.71 -13.88 -3.10
N ILE A 32 -9.21 -14.42 -1.99
CA ILE A 32 -8.03 -13.87 -1.31
C ILE A 32 -6.79 -14.03 -2.19
N GLU A 33 -6.18 -12.89 -2.51
CA GLU A 33 -4.93 -12.83 -3.27
C GLU A 33 -3.82 -12.17 -2.45
N LYS A 34 -2.67 -12.84 -2.39
CA LYS A 34 -1.49 -12.31 -1.71
C LYS A 34 -0.86 -11.19 -2.55
N ILE A 35 -0.75 -9.99 -1.98
CA ILE A 35 -0.06 -8.85 -2.60
C ILE A 35 1.44 -8.94 -2.34
N THR A 36 1.83 -9.01 -1.06
CA THR A 36 3.23 -9.03 -0.65
C THR A 36 3.40 -9.76 0.68
N CYS A 37 4.62 -10.18 0.99
CA CYS A 37 4.93 -10.83 2.25
C CYS A 37 6.36 -10.58 2.71
N ASN A 38 6.55 -10.53 4.02
CA ASN A 38 7.85 -10.57 4.65
C ASN A 38 8.07 -12.00 5.17
N LYS A 39 9.06 -12.69 4.59
CA LYS A 39 9.38 -14.08 4.95
C LYS A 39 9.98 -14.14 6.36
N GLY A 40 9.67 -15.22 7.07
CA GLY A 40 10.37 -15.59 8.30
C GLY A 40 11.66 -16.35 8.01
N GLU A 41 12.28 -16.86 9.07
CA GLU A 41 13.58 -17.53 9.02
C GLU A 41 13.52 -18.91 8.35
N VAL A 42 12.35 -19.55 8.38
CA VAL A 42 12.13 -20.89 7.81
C VAL A 42 11.12 -20.80 6.68
N GLU A 43 11.32 -21.63 5.65
CA GLU A 43 10.41 -21.73 4.53
C GLU A 43 8.96 -21.99 4.98
N GLY A 44 8.01 -21.29 4.36
CA GLY A 44 6.59 -21.34 4.72
C GLY A 44 6.20 -20.55 5.98
N THR A 45 7.15 -19.87 6.64
CA THR A 45 6.88 -18.93 7.74
C THR A 45 6.97 -17.48 7.25
N TYR A 46 6.18 -16.59 7.86
CA TYR A 46 6.11 -15.18 7.45
C TYR A 46 5.99 -14.29 8.68
N SER A 47 6.73 -13.18 8.72
CA SER A 47 6.52 -12.16 9.75
C SER A 47 5.26 -11.33 9.47
N SER A 48 4.91 -11.17 8.20
CA SER A 48 3.66 -10.57 7.76
C SER A 48 3.30 -10.98 6.33
N ILE A 49 2.00 -11.02 6.05
CA ILE A 49 1.44 -11.18 4.71
C ILE A 49 0.39 -10.08 4.52
N ILE A 50 0.49 -9.35 3.41
CA ILE A 50 -0.54 -8.43 2.94
C ILE A 50 -1.29 -9.09 1.79
N PHE A 51 -2.61 -9.05 1.84
CA PHE A 51 -3.49 -9.67 0.87
C PHE A 51 -4.70 -8.78 0.58
N THR A 52 -5.34 -9.03 -0.56
CA THR A 52 -6.57 -8.35 -0.98
C THR A 52 -7.70 -9.36 -1.11
N THR A 53 -8.93 -8.87 -1.01
CA THR A 53 -10.18 -9.60 -1.25
C THR A 53 -11.25 -8.63 -1.71
N SER A 54 -12.20 -9.15 -2.49
CA SER A 54 -13.40 -8.44 -2.93
C SER A 54 -14.51 -8.43 -1.88
N GLN A 55 -14.43 -9.31 -0.88
CA GLN A 55 -15.41 -9.46 0.19
C GLN A 55 -15.13 -8.51 1.35
N ASP A 56 -16.15 -8.20 2.15
CA ASP A 56 -15.97 -7.53 3.44
C ASP A 56 -15.66 -8.57 4.52
N LEU A 57 -14.40 -8.58 4.97
CA LEU A 57 -13.88 -9.44 6.04
C LEU A 57 -13.48 -8.62 7.28
N SER A 58 -14.13 -7.48 7.51
CA SER A 58 -13.84 -6.60 8.64
C SER A 58 -14.06 -7.28 10.01
N ASP A 59 -14.91 -8.31 10.06
CA ASP A 59 -15.15 -9.16 11.23
C ASP A 59 -13.91 -9.97 11.64
N LEU A 60 -12.99 -10.24 10.71
CA LEU A 60 -11.73 -10.93 10.97
C LEU A 60 -10.66 -10.02 11.58
N GLN A 61 -10.91 -8.71 11.69
CA GLN A 61 -9.97 -7.77 12.29
C GLN A 61 -9.79 -8.05 13.79
N GLY A 62 -8.54 -8.22 14.20
CA GLY A 62 -8.14 -8.42 15.59
C GLY A 62 -7.18 -9.59 15.75
N THR A 63 -7.02 -10.03 16.99
CA THR A 63 -6.11 -11.11 17.33
C THR A 63 -6.66 -12.46 16.87
N MET A 64 -5.86 -13.26 16.17
CA MET A 64 -6.13 -14.68 15.92
C MET A 64 -5.22 -15.55 16.76
N GLU A 65 -5.75 -16.66 17.26
CA GLU A 65 -5.02 -17.65 18.05
C GLU A 65 -4.80 -18.94 17.25
N TRP A 66 -3.58 -19.46 17.27
CA TRP A 66 -3.24 -20.79 16.83
C TRP A 66 -2.79 -21.64 18.01
N ILE A 67 -3.52 -22.72 18.27
CA ILE A 67 -3.23 -23.69 19.33
C ILE A 67 -2.50 -24.88 18.72
N CYS A 68 -1.19 -24.95 18.91
CA CYS A 68 -0.36 -26.07 18.48
C CYS A 68 0.92 -26.14 19.29
N LYS A 69 1.39 -27.36 19.62
CA LYS A 69 2.73 -27.52 20.21
C LYS A 69 3.79 -27.03 19.23
N SER A 70 4.87 -26.43 19.73
CA SER A 70 5.94 -25.94 18.88
C SER A 70 6.65 -27.10 18.18
N LYS A 71 6.78 -27.00 16.86
CA LYS A 71 7.66 -27.87 16.05
C LYS A 71 9.12 -27.43 16.07
N TYR A 72 9.37 -26.16 16.39
CA TYR A 72 10.69 -25.54 16.33
C TYR A 72 11.41 -25.60 17.68
N ARG A 73 10.65 -25.71 18.77
CA ARG A 73 11.15 -25.84 20.14
C ARG A 73 10.39 -26.98 20.85
N PRO A 74 10.80 -28.25 20.64
CA PRO A 74 10.04 -29.42 21.09
C PRO A 74 9.73 -29.46 22.59
N ASP A 75 10.68 -29.03 23.42
CA ASP A 75 10.54 -29.03 24.89
C ASP A 75 9.74 -27.83 25.44
N HIS A 76 9.33 -26.91 24.56
CA HIS A 76 8.65 -25.69 24.97
C HIS A 76 7.18 -25.96 25.29
N LYS A 77 6.77 -25.70 26.54
CA LYS A 77 5.42 -26.01 27.04
C LYS A 77 4.29 -25.17 26.44
N ARG A 78 4.60 -23.98 25.92
CA ARG A 78 3.59 -23.08 25.30
C ARG A 78 3.04 -23.70 24.02
N LYS A 79 1.72 -23.59 23.87
CA LYS A 79 0.99 -24.04 22.67
C LYS A 79 0.10 -22.97 22.03
N ASN A 80 -0.09 -21.81 22.67
CA ASN A 80 -0.94 -20.74 22.17
C ASN A 80 -0.09 -19.65 21.52
N TRP A 81 -0.29 -19.45 20.23
CA TRP A 81 0.44 -18.49 19.40
C TRP A 81 -0.55 -17.47 18.86
N PHE A 82 -0.22 -16.18 18.99
CA PHE A 82 -1.11 -15.10 18.59
C PHE A 82 -0.54 -14.37 17.39
N VAL A 83 -1.40 -13.99 16.47
CA VAL A 83 -1.12 -13.12 15.33
C VAL A 83 -2.18 -12.04 15.27
N ASP A 84 -1.87 -10.91 14.66
CA ASP A 84 -2.84 -9.84 14.42
C ASP A 84 -3.33 -9.90 12.98
N VAL A 85 -4.62 -9.64 12.78
CA VAL A 85 -5.20 -9.36 11.48
C VAL A 85 -5.75 -7.93 11.49
N SER A 86 -5.32 -7.17 10.50
CA SER A 86 -5.52 -5.73 10.46
C SER A 86 -5.92 -5.27 9.06
N ILE A 87 -6.93 -4.42 8.97
CA ILE A 87 -7.27 -3.75 7.71
C ILE A 87 -6.19 -2.72 7.37
N ILE A 88 -5.70 -2.72 6.15
CA ILE A 88 -4.76 -1.72 5.64
C ILE A 88 -5.54 -0.78 4.73
N PRO A 89 -5.50 0.55 4.95
CA PRO A 89 -6.17 1.50 4.08
C PRO A 89 -5.71 1.33 2.64
N GLU A 90 -6.67 1.31 1.72
CA GLU A 90 -6.37 1.42 0.29
C GLU A 90 -5.84 2.82 0.00
N THR A 91 -4.91 2.90 -0.95
CA THR A 91 -4.37 4.18 -1.43
C THR A 91 -5.01 4.48 -2.76
N ASP A 92 -5.60 5.65 -2.90
CA ASP A 92 -6.02 6.17 -4.20
C ASP A 92 -4.75 6.50 -5.01
N GLU A 93 -4.30 5.55 -5.82
CA GLU A 93 -3.24 5.79 -6.78
C GLU A 93 -3.80 6.60 -7.94
N VAL A 94 -3.10 7.66 -8.30
CA VAL A 94 -3.44 8.48 -9.45
C VAL A 94 -2.77 7.88 -10.67
N ASP A 95 -3.44 7.89 -11.83
CA ASP A 95 -2.80 7.49 -13.08
C ASP A 95 -1.54 8.36 -13.33
N GLU A 96 -0.39 7.72 -13.46
CA GLU A 96 0.89 8.37 -13.76
C GLU A 96 0.94 8.84 -15.22
N MET A 97 0.13 8.23 -16.09
CA MET A 97 0.03 8.58 -17.49
C MET A 97 -0.89 9.79 -17.67
N VAL A 98 -0.29 10.89 -18.12
CA VAL A 98 -1.02 12.13 -18.38
C VAL A 98 -1.79 11.99 -19.70
N SER A 99 -3.03 11.49 -19.60
CA SER A 99 -3.97 11.46 -20.72
C SER A 99 -4.44 12.89 -21.09
N PRO A 100 -4.60 13.23 -22.39
CA PRO A 100 -5.19 14.49 -22.82
C PRO A 100 -6.56 14.78 -22.20
N ASP A 101 -7.35 13.74 -21.92
CA ASP A 101 -8.71 13.89 -21.37
C ASP A 101 -8.71 14.29 -19.89
N ASN A 102 -7.60 14.04 -19.19
CA ASN A 102 -7.46 14.31 -17.75
C ASN A 102 -6.74 15.62 -17.45
N ILE A 103 -6.44 16.44 -18.46
CA ILE A 103 -5.72 17.70 -18.29
C ILE A 103 -6.41 18.88 -18.94
N ASN A 104 -6.36 20.02 -18.26
CA ASN A 104 -6.64 21.32 -18.86
C ASN A 104 -5.32 22.05 -19.13
N ILE A 105 -5.14 22.56 -20.36
CA ILE A 105 -3.93 23.28 -20.77
C ILE A 105 -4.31 24.72 -21.10
N GLU A 106 -3.73 25.66 -20.37
CA GLU A 106 -3.92 27.09 -20.57
C GLU A 106 -2.59 27.73 -21.01
N SER A 107 -2.63 28.55 -22.06
CA SER A 107 -1.51 29.42 -22.42
C SER A 107 -1.68 30.82 -21.83
N TYR A 108 -0.58 31.42 -21.41
CA TYR A 108 -0.57 32.77 -20.87
C TYR A 108 0.74 33.49 -21.18
N ARG A 109 0.76 34.81 -20.98
CA ARG A 109 1.95 35.63 -21.21
C ARG A 109 2.94 35.43 -20.07
N SER A 110 4.18 35.07 -20.42
CA SER A 110 5.24 34.85 -19.44
C SER A 110 5.60 36.18 -18.75
N GLY A 111 5.42 36.26 -17.43
CA GLY A 111 5.82 37.43 -16.65
C GLY A 111 7.32 37.41 -16.32
N GLY A 112 8.05 38.47 -16.67
CA GLY A 112 9.46 38.62 -16.34
C GLY A 112 10.11 39.84 -17.01
N PRO A 113 11.35 40.22 -16.63
CA PRO A 113 12.11 41.32 -17.22
C PRO A 113 12.57 40.94 -18.64
N GLY A 114 11.64 40.92 -19.59
CA GLY A 114 11.87 40.64 -20.99
C GLY A 114 11.47 41.82 -21.87
N GLY A 115 12.18 42.02 -22.98
CA GLY A 115 11.87 43.04 -23.98
C GLY A 115 10.49 42.86 -24.64
N GLN A 116 10.14 43.73 -25.59
CA GLN A 116 8.79 43.80 -26.22
C GLN A 116 8.22 42.45 -26.71
N HIS A 117 9.07 41.49 -27.09
CA HIS A 117 8.66 40.16 -27.55
C HIS A 117 8.10 39.25 -26.43
N VAL A 118 8.59 39.37 -25.19
CA VAL A 118 8.10 38.58 -24.04
C VAL A 118 6.70 39.04 -23.61
N ASN A 119 6.41 40.34 -23.77
CA ASN A 119 5.15 40.94 -23.37
C ASN A 119 4.01 40.75 -24.40
N LYS A 120 4.34 40.33 -25.64
CA LYS A 120 3.36 40.13 -26.73
C LYS A 120 3.00 38.66 -26.98
N THR A 121 3.88 37.71 -26.67
CA THR A 121 3.69 36.30 -27.04
C THR A 121 3.27 35.46 -25.84
N GLU A 122 2.22 34.65 -26.00
CA GLU A 122 1.71 33.70 -25.00
C GLU A 122 2.56 32.42 -24.99
N SER A 123 3.82 32.55 -24.56
CA SER A 123 4.74 31.42 -24.46
C SER A 123 4.56 30.57 -23.19
N GLY A 124 3.97 31.13 -22.14
CA GLY A 124 3.78 30.44 -20.86
C GLY A 124 2.69 29.39 -20.96
N VAL A 125 2.90 28.23 -20.35
CA VAL A 125 1.93 27.13 -20.33
C VAL A 125 1.62 26.74 -18.89
N ARG A 126 0.34 26.55 -18.60
CA ARG A 126 -0.19 26.00 -17.36
C ARG A 126 -0.94 24.73 -17.70
N ILE A 127 -0.70 23.66 -16.94
CA ILE A 127 -1.41 22.39 -17.08
C ILE A 127 -1.99 22.03 -15.73
N THR A 128 -3.28 21.75 -15.69
CA THR A 128 -3.99 21.30 -14.50
C THR A 128 -4.46 19.87 -14.72
N HIS A 129 -4.09 18.96 -13.83
CA HIS A 129 -4.64 17.61 -13.81
C HIS A 129 -6.02 17.64 -13.15
N LEU A 130 -7.05 17.36 -13.93
CA LEU A 130 -8.45 17.50 -13.50
C LEU A 130 -8.80 16.61 -12.31
N PRO A 131 -8.40 15.31 -12.26
CA PRO A 131 -8.73 14.45 -11.13
C PRO A 131 -8.11 14.87 -9.79
N THR A 132 -6.89 15.43 -9.81
CA THR A 132 -6.19 15.78 -8.56
C THR A 132 -6.19 17.27 -8.25
N GLY A 133 -6.58 18.13 -9.20
CA GLY A 133 -6.47 19.58 -9.09
C GLY A 133 -5.03 20.10 -9.10
N ILE A 134 -4.02 19.25 -9.34
CA ILE A 134 -2.61 19.67 -9.34
C ILE A 134 -2.33 20.51 -10.59
N THR A 135 -1.86 21.72 -10.38
CA THR A 135 -1.49 22.65 -11.45
C THR A 135 0.03 22.82 -11.52
N VAL A 136 0.56 22.75 -12.74
CA VAL A 136 1.97 22.96 -13.04
C VAL A 136 2.12 24.01 -14.12
N THR A 137 3.13 24.86 -14.01
CA THR A 137 3.44 25.89 -15.00
C THR A 137 4.86 25.77 -15.56
N SER A 138 5.03 26.17 -16.82
CA SER A 138 6.34 26.36 -17.42
C SER A 138 6.40 27.60 -18.31
N THR A 139 7.42 28.42 -18.08
CA THR A 139 7.75 29.64 -18.84
C THR A 139 9.24 29.68 -19.19
N LYS A 140 9.92 28.52 -19.13
CA LYS A 140 11.40 28.42 -19.22
C LYS A 140 11.91 28.76 -20.62
N GLU A 141 11.18 28.33 -21.64
CA GLU A 141 11.56 28.44 -23.03
C GLU A 141 10.80 29.56 -23.74
N ARG A 142 11.33 30.06 -24.85
CA ARG A 142 10.62 31.03 -25.70
C ARG A 142 9.47 30.39 -26.49
N SER A 143 9.54 29.08 -26.72
CA SER A 143 8.54 28.30 -27.46
C SER A 143 7.47 27.74 -26.53
N GLN A 144 6.21 28.02 -26.86
CA GLN A 144 5.04 27.46 -26.17
C GLN A 144 5.06 25.92 -26.18
N TYR A 145 5.45 25.31 -27.30
CA TYR A 145 5.52 23.85 -27.44
C TYR A 145 6.52 23.24 -26.45
N MET A 146 7.71 23.84 -26.33
CA MET A 146 8.72 23.37 -25.39
C MET A 146 8.28 23.54 -23.94
N ASN A 147 7.60 24.65 -23.62
CA ASN A 147 7.02 24.87 -22.30
C ASN A 147 5.89 23.86 -21.99
N LYS A 148 5.07 23.50 -22.99
CA LYS A 148 4.07 22.44 -22.83
C LYS A 148 4.71 21.10 -22.50
N GLN A 149 5.74 20.68 -23.26
CA GLN A 149 6.46 19.43 -22.97
C GLN A 149 7.10 19.42 -21.58
N ASP A 150 7.69 20.54 -21.16
CA ASP A 150 8.29 20.67 -19.84
C ASP A 150 7.24 20.62 -18.72
N ALA A 151 6.10 21.30 -18.89
CA ALA A 151 4.99 21.23 -17.94
C ALA A 151 4.41 19.82 -17.82
N LEU A 152 4.25 19.08 -18.93
CA LEU A 152 3.81 17.69 -18.92
C LEU A 152 4.79 16.78 -18.17
N ARG A 153 6.10 16.94 -18.42
CA ARG A 153 7.15 16.17 -17.71
C ARG A 153 7.11 16.42 -16.20
N LYS A 154 6.99 17.69 -15.80
CA LYS A 154 6.88 18.09 -14.40
C LYS A 154 5.62 17.51 -13.75
N LEU A 155 4.48 17.58 -14.44
CA LEU A 155 3.22 17.03 -13.94
C LEU A 155 3.33 15.52 -13.70
N SER A 156 3.82 14.76 -14.68
CA SER A 156 4.03 13.31 -14.54
C SER A 156 4.98 12.98 -13.38
N ALA A 157 6.07 13.73 -13.20
CA ALA A 157 6.97 13.55 -12.06
C ALA A 157 6.30 13.82 -10.70
N ILE A 158 5.45 14.85 -10.61
CA ILE A 158 4.70 15.17 -9.40
C ILE A 158 3.68 14.07 -9.07
N LEU A 159 2.92 13.60 -10.07
CA LEU A 159 1.94 12.50 -9.90
C LEU A 159 2.63 11.22 -9.42
N LYS A 160 3.76 10.87 -10.04
CA LYS A 160 4.57 9.72 -9.61
C LYS A 160 5.04 9.86 -8.15
N ASN A 161 5.53 11.03 -7.77
CA ASN A 161 5.97 11.29 -6.40
C ASN A 161 4.80 11.20 -5.40
N ALA A 162 3.60 11.67 -5.78
CA ALA A 162 2.40 11.54 -4.98
C ALA A 162 2.03 10.07 -4.74
N ASN A 163 2.09 9.23 -5.78
CA ASN A 163 1.85 7.78 -5.66
C ASN A 163 2.89 7.10 -4.76
N ILE A 164 4.17 7.45 -4.90
CA ILE A 164 5.23 6.92 -4.03
C ILE A 164 4.95 7.28 -2.57
N ALA A 165 4.64 8.55 -2.29
CA ALA A 165 4.30 9.01 -0.94
C ALA A 165 3.08 8.28 -0.37
N SER A 166 2.05 8.03 -1.20
CA SER A 166 0.86 7.29 -0.83
C SER A 166 1.19 5.83 -0.44
N ARG A 167 1.95 5.13 -1.29
CA ARG A 167 2.44 3.76 -1.01
C ARG A 167 3.30 3.70 0.24
N ASP A 168 4.16 4.69 0.47
CA ASP A 168 5.03 4.73 1.64
C ASP A 168 4.24 4.99 2.94
N SER A 169 3.21 5.83 2.87
CA SER A 169 2.24 5.99 3.98
C SER A 169 1.54 4.68 4.31
N GLN A 170 1.07 3.95 3.29
CA GLN A 170 0.43 2.64 3.48
C GLN A 170 1.38 1.63 4.14
N LYS A 171 2.64 1.56 3.68
CA LYS A 171 3.68 0.73 4.30
C LYS A 171 3.94 1.13 5.75
N ALA A 172 3.98 2.43 6.05
CA ALA A 172 4.17 2.92 7.41
C ALA A 172 3.01 2.52 8.33
N VAL A 173 1.77 2.60 7.86
CA VAL A 173 0.59 2.11 8.60
C VAL A 173 0.68 0.60 8.84
N ALA A 174 1.01 -0.18 7.80
CA ALA A 174 1.18 -1.62 7.91
C ALA A 174 2.27 -1.99 8.93
N TRP A 175 3.40 -1.28 8.91
CA TRP A 175 4.50 -1.44 9.87
C TRP A 175 4.10 -1.05 11.30
N ALA A 176 3.40 0.06 11.49
CA ALA A 176 2.91 0.48 12.80
C ALA A 176 1.99 -0.59 13.41
N LYS A 177 1.09 -1.16 12.61
CA LYS A 177 0.21 -2.27 13.02
C LYS A 177 0.99 -3.55 13.32
N HIS A 178 2.01 -3.86 12.53
CA HIS A 178 2.92 -4.98 12.80
C HIS A 178 3.60 -4.84 14.17
N ALA A 179 3.98 -3.62 14.57
CA ALA A 179 4.64 -3.37 15.85
C ALA A 179 3.70 -3.43 17.07
N GLN A 180 2.40 -3.18 16.89
CA GLN A 180 1.43 -2.97 17.98
C GLN A 180 0.44 -4.14 18.17
N ILE A 181 0.94 -5.38 18.18
CA ILE A 181 0.07 -6.55 18.36
C ILE A 181 -0.38 -6.71 19.80
N GLN A 182 -1.70 -6.70 20.00
CA GLN A 182 -2.33 -7.12 21.24
C GLN A 182 -2.44 -8.66 21.30
N ARG A 183 -2.23 -9.22 22.50
CA ARG A 183 -2.30 -10.67 22.75
C ARG A 183 -3.51 -10.97 23.63
N GLY A 184 -4.27 -12.01 23.29
CA GLY A 184 -5.48 -12.41 23.99
C GLY A 184 -6.76 -11.97 23.27
N ASN A 185 -7.91 -12.34 23.82
CA ASN A 185 -9.25 -12.10 23.25
C ASN A 185 -9.34 -12.40 21.73
N PRO A 186 -9.06 -13.64 21.30
CA PRO A 186 -8.99 -13.94 19.89
C PRO A 186 -10.38 -13.85 19.23
N VAL A 187 -10.47 -13.13 18.11
CA VAL A 187 -11.67 -13.13 17.25
C VAL A 187 -11.85 -14.46 16.55
N ARG A 188 -10.75 -15.21 16.38
CA ARG A 188 -10.76 -16.51 15.72
C ARG A 188 -9.66 -17.43 16.22
N ILE A 189 -9.98 -18.71 16.33
CA ILE A 189 -9.08 -19.75 16.87
C ILE A 189 -8.91 -20.86 15.82
N TYR A 190 -7.66 -21.29 15.66
CA TYR A 190 -7.27 -22.43 14.84
C TYR A 190 -6.50 -23.45 15.68
N GLU A 191 -6.70 -24.74 15.42
CA GLU A 191 -6.07 -25.81 16.18
C GLU A 191 -5.30 -26.79 15.28
N GLY A 192 -4.18 -27.29 15.83
CA GLY A 192 -3.37 -28.34 15.25
C GLY A 192 -2.58 -27.92 14.02
N GLU A 193 -1.86 -28.88 13.45
CA GLU A 193 -0.94 -28.63 12.33
C GLU A 193 -1.65 -28.30 11.02
N LYS A 194 -2.93 -28.71 10.90
CA LYS A 194 -3.76 -28.48 9.73
C LYS A 194 -4.54 -27.17 9.78
N PHE A 195 -4.39 -26.39 10.86
CA PHE A 195 -5.11 -25.12 11.07
C PHE A 195 -6.63 -25.29 10.91
N VAL A 196 -7.20 -26.24 11.65
CA VAL A 196 -8.66 -26.47 11.65
C VAL A 196 -9.32 -25.37 12.46
N ARG A 197 -10.35 -24.72 11.92
CA ARG A 197 -11.15 -23.70 12.65
C ARG A 197 -11.85 -24.36 13.84
N ARG A 198 -11.70 -23.78 15.03
CA ARG A 198 -12.40 -24.21 16.24
C ARG A 198 -13.77 -23.54 16.36
#